data_AF-A0A7X0U378-F1
#
_entry.id   AF-A0A7X0U378-F1
#
_cell.length_a   1.000
_cell.length_b   1.000
_cell.length_c   1.000
_cell.angle_alpha   90.00
_cell.angle_beta   90.00
_cell.angle_gamma   90.00
#
_symmetry.space_group_name_H-M   'P 1'
#
loop_
_entity.id
_entity.type
_entity.pdbx_description
1 polymer ?
#
loop_
_entity_poly.entity_id
_entity_poly.type
_entity_poly.pdbx_seq_one_letter_code
_entity_poly.pdbx_strand_id
1 'polypeptide(L)'
;MTGWEGFTQGEVRRWRGAGFGPEEAAAWREAGVTVPADARLWSTAATTPATVVTWQRAGMTPQDAVRWHELGVAPHDAARRHLAGERPRRVPWLARLAAPEPVTPAPEVVDTLRRLLRAEVPADVARAYADAGWDGAEAEEWARRRVDQGDARVFRALGFTAAEAARAGLPAVEVMASWWGAVPLEEVAAWCAAGLTPEEAAGQRASGVTAEQAAVLRALST
;
A
#
# COMPACT_ATOMS: atom_id res chain seq x y z
N MET A 1 -21.93 19.47 7.79
CA MET A 1 -20.60 19.78 8.32
C MET A 1 -19.66 19.98 7.14
N THR A 2 -18.89 21.06 7.15
CA THR A 2 -18.22 21.59 5.96
C THR A 2 -16.90 20.88 5.77
N GLY A 3 -16.74 20.07 4.70
CA GLY A 3 -15.53 19.26 4.47
C GLY A 3 -14.19 20.01 4.43
N TRP A 4 -14.19 21.35 4.45
CA TRP A 4 -12.98 22.18 4.50
C TRP A 4 -12.67 22.70 5.91
N GLU A 5 -13.20 22.07 6.96
CA GLU A 5 -12.90 22.42 8.35
C GLU A 5 -11.40 22.38 8.62
N GLY A 6 -10.88 23.46 9.22
CA GLY A 6 -9.45 23.64 9.45
C GLY A 6 -8.62 24.04 8.22
N PHE A 7 -9.24 24.40 7.09
CA PHE A 7 -8.57 25.04 5.95
C PHE A 7 -8.94 26.51 5.84
N THR A 8 -7.95 27.36 5.59
CA THR A 8 -8.19 28.76 5.24
C THR A 8 -8.80 28.86 3.85
N GLN A 9 -9.55 29.94 3.59
CA GLN A 9 -10.17 30.17 2.27
C GLN A 9 -9.15 30.20 1.12
N GLY A 10 -7.90 30.62 1.40
CA GLY A 10 -6.79 30.58 0.45
C GLY A 10 -6.31 29.16 0.16
N GLU A 11 -6.24 28.29 1.17
CA GLU A 11 -5.90 26.88 0.98
C GLU A 11 -7.00 26.13 0.23
N VAL A 12 -8.27 26.37 0.55
CA VAL A 12 -9.40 25.78 -0.19
C VAL A 12 -9.29 26.08 -1.69
N ARG A 13 -8.99 27.34 -2.05
CA ARG A 13 -8.79 27.74 -3.46
C ARG A 13 -7.62 27.00 -4.11
N ARG A 14 -6.51 26.82 -3.40
CA ARG A 14 -5.32 26.13 -3.93
C ARG A 14 -5.54 24.62 -4.10
N TRP A 15 -6.16 23.95 -3.12
CA TRP A 15 -6.49 22.53 -3.20
C TRP A 15 -7.50 22.22 -4.31
N ARG A 16 -8.57 23.02 -4.41
CA ARG A 16 -9.52 22.92 -5.53
C ARG A 16 -8.86 23.20 -6.88
N GLY A 17 -7.98 24.19 -6.95
CA GLY A 17 -7.21 24.49 -8.17
C GLY A 17 -6.24 23.38 -8.58
N ALA A 18 -5.83 22.53 -7.64
CA ALA A 18 -5.05 21.32 -7.89
C ALA A 18 -5.91 20.09 -8.22
N GLY A 19 -7.24 20.20 -8.15
CA GLY A 19 -8.20 19.15 -8.50
C GLY A 19 -8.67 18.27 -7.33
N PHE A 20 -8.30 18.60 -6.09
CA PHE A 20 -8.59 17.77 -4.93
C PHE A 20 -9.85 18.20 -4.18
N GLY A 21 -10.60 17.20 -3.73
CA GLY A 21 -11.71 17.37 -2.80
C GLY A 21 -11.26 17.68 -1.37
N PRO A 22 -12.20 18.08 -0.49
CA PRO A 22 -11.92 18.37 0.92
C PRO A 22 -11.27 17.20 1.68
N GLU A 23 -11.76 15.99 1.48
CA GLU A 23 -11.28 14.77 2.16
C GLU A 23 -9.88 14.38 1.67
N GLU A 24 -9.65 14.43 0.36
CA GLU A 24 -8.32 14.17 -0.23
C GLU A 24 -7.29 15.20 0.25
N ALA A 25 -7.67 16.48 0.32
CA ALA A 25 -6.79 17.54 0.83
C ALA A 25 -6.44 17.32 2.31
N ALA A 26 -7.37 16.84 3.13
CA ALA A 26 -7.12 16.47 4.52
C ALA A 26 -6.14 15.29 4.60
N ALA A 27 -6.36 14.23 3.83
CA ALA A 27 -5.49 13.06 3.79
C ALA A 27 -4.05 13.40 3.35
N TRP A 28 -3.88 14.24 2.32
CA TRP A 28 -2.56 14.71 1.90
C TRP A 28 -1.86 15.52 3.00
N ARG A 29 -2.61 16.37 3.72
CA ARG A 29 -2.07 17.19 4.81
C ARG A 29 -1.64 16.32 6.00
N GLU A 30 -2.43 15.32 6.36
CA GLU A 30 -2.09 14.34 7.40
C GLU A 30 -0.86 13.52 7.05
N ALA A 31 -0.68 13.21 5.76
CA ALA A 31 0.52 12.59 5.24
C ALA A 31 1.74 13.54 5.15
N GLY A 32 1.61 14.78 5.63
CA GLY A 32 2.69 15.78 5.65
C GLY A 32 2.86 16.58 4.35
N VAL A 33 2.02 16.36 3.34
CA VAL A 33 2.02 17.10 2.07
C VAL A 33 1.08 18.30 2.18
N THR A 34 1.63 19.45 2.58
CA THR A 34 0.85 20.68 2.79
C THR A 34 0.73 21.55 1.52
N VAL A 35 1.54 21.28 0.50
CA VAL A 35 1.56 22.02 -0.77
C VAL A 35 0.71 21.26 -1.81
N PRO A 36 -0.41 21.84 -2.29
CA PRO A 36 -1.31 21.16 -3.23
C PRO A 36 -0.68 20.78 -4.57
N ALA A 37 0.31 21.55 -5.02
CA ALA A 37 1.06 21.25 -6.24
C ALA A 37 1.89 19.96 -6.09
N ASP A 38 2.47 19.72 -4.92
CA ASP A 38 3.23 18.50 -4.64
C ASP A 38 2.30 17.30 -4.53
N ALA A 39 1.15 17.43 -3.88
CA ALA A 39 0.11 16.39 -3.84
C ALA A 39 -0.33 15.97 -5.25
N ARG A 40 -0.45 16.92 -6.18
CA ARG A 40 -0.78 16.63 -7.59
C ARG A 40 0.34 15.85 -8.29
N LEU A 41 1.60 16.18 -8.03
CA LEU A 41 2.73 15.43 -8.59
C LEU A 41 2.78 14.00 -8.05
N TRP A 42 2.56 13.81 -6.75
CA TRP A 42 2.45 12.49 -6.14
C TRP A 42 1.29 11.67 -6.71
N SER A 43 0.11 12.28 -6.84
CA SER A 43 -1.05 11.66 -7.49
C SER A 43 -0.77 11.28 -8.95
N THR A 44 -0.03 12.12 -9.69
CA THR A 44 0.39 11.82 -11.08
C THR A 44 1.36 10.64 -11.15
N ALA A 45 2.15 10.40 -10.10
CA ALA A 45 3.01 9.22 -9.98
C ALA A 45 2.26 7.95 -9.51
N ALA A 46 0.91 7.99 -9.48
CA ALA A 46 0.04 6.97 -8.91
C ALA A 46 0.33 6.66 -7.43
N THR A 47 0.86 7.64 -6.69
CA THR A 47 1.11 7.56 -5.25
C THR A 47 -0.09 8.12 -4.49
N THR A 48 -0.46 7.45 -3.40
CA THR A 48 -1.55 7.86 -2.50
C THR A 48 -1.00 8.57 -1.25
N PRO A 49 -1.83 9.36 -0.53
CA PRO A 49 -1.41 9.94 0.75
C PRO A 49 -0.85 8.90 1.74
N ALA A 50 -1.43 7.69 1.75
CA ALA A 50 -0.98 6.60 2.62
C ALA A 50 0.43 6.08 2.28
N THR A 51 0.84 6.13 1.00
CA THR A 51 2.13 5.59 0.54
C THR A 51 3.23 6.65 0.44
N VAL A 52 2.86 7.94 0.39
CA VAL A 52 3.80 9.06 0.21
C VAL A 52 4.75 9.23 1.40
N VAL A 53 4.30 8.91 2.62
CA VAL A 53 5.11 9.03 3.85
C VAL A 53 6.37 8.15 3.77
N THR A 54 6.23 6.93 3.26
CA THR A 54 7.35 6.00 3.09
C THR A 54 8.39 6.55 2.11
N TRP A 55 7.94 7.26 1.08
CA TRP A 55 8.81 7.79 0.03
C TRP A 55 9.48 9.10 0.43
N GLN A 56 8.78 9.94 1.19
CA GLN A 56 9.38 11.12 1.82
C GLN A 56 10.46 10.70 2.83
N ARG A 57 10.23 9.65 3.62
CA ARG A 57 11.25 9.09 4.52
C ARG A 57 12.45 8.52 3.77
N ALA A 58 12.24 8.00 2.57
CA ALA A 58 13.31 7.61 1.65
C ALA A 58 14.03 8.80 0.99
N GLY A 59 13.59 10.04 1.25
CA GLY A 59 14.13 11.25 0.63
C GLY A 59 13.78 11.40 -0.84
N MET A 60 12.70 10.78 -1.30
CA MET A 60 12.21 10.92 -2.68
C MET A 60 11.38 12.21 -2.83
N THR A 61 11.68 12.98 -3.88
CA THR A 61 10.91 14.19 -4.21
C THR A 61 9.70 13.85 -5.09
N PRO A 62 8.64 14.68 -5.09
CA PRO A 62 7.49 14.49 -5.98
C PRO A 62 7.89 14.44 -7.46
N GLN A 63 8.93 15.21 -7.84
CA GLN A 63 9.48 15.23 -9.20
C GLN A 63 10.21 13.92 -9.54
N ASP A 64 10.92 13.32 -8.59
CA ASP A 64 11.56 12.01 -8.78
C ASP A 64 10.51 10.91 -8.99
N ALA A 65 9.43 10.95 -8.22
CA ALA A 65 8.31 10.01 -8.34
C ALA A 65 7.65 10.06 -9.72
N VAL A 66 7.37 11.26 -10.24
CA VAL A 66 6.86 11.45 -11.60
C VAL A 66 7.85 10.91 -12.64
N ARG A 67 9.15 11.16 -12.48
CA ARG A 67 10.16 10.63 -13.41
C ARG A 67 10.25 9.10 -13.39
N TRP A 68 10.12 8.48 -12.23
CA TRP A 68 10.05 7.01 -12.14
C TRP A 68 8.79 6.46 -12.82
N HIS A 69 7.66 7.14 -12.63
CA HIS A 69 6.41 6.80 -13.30
C HIS A 69 6.50 6.94 -14.84
N GLU A 70 7.11 8.03 -15.33
CA GLU A 70 7.38 8.22 -16.78
C GLU A 70 8.31 7.14 -17.36
N LEU A 71 9.16 6.54 -16.54
CA LEU A 71 10.02 5.41 -16.92
C LEU A 71 9.29 4.06 -16.85
N GLY A 72 8.00 4.05 -16.49
CA GLY A 72 7.18 2.85 -16.35
C GLY A 72 7.53 2.00 -15.13
N VAL A 73 8.25 2.57 -14.15
CA VAL A 73 8.63 1.86 -12.93
C VAL A 73 7.48 1.94 -11.95
N ALA A 74 7.05 0.77 -11.45
CA ALA A 74 5.99 0.71 -10.47
C ALA A 74 6.37 1.48 -9.19
N PRO A 75 5.40 2.10 -8.50
CA PRO A 75 5.64 2.93 -7.33
C PRO A 75 6.56 2.28 -6.27
N HIS A 76 6.29 1.03 -5.90
CA HIS A 76 7.08 0.31 -4.89
C HIS A 76 8.54 0.06 -5.34
N ASP A 77 8.73 -0.30 -6.61
CA ASP A 77 10.06 -0.53 -7.18
C ASP A 77 10.88 0.77 -7.26
N ALA A 78 10.23 1.89 -7.56
CA ALA A 78 10.86 3.20 -7.54
C ALA A 78 11.39 3.54 -6.15
N ALA A 79 10.59 3.30 -5.10
CA ALA A 79 10.99 3.53 -3.71
C ALA A 79 12.19 2.65 -3.30
N ARG A 80 12.13 1.35 -3.63
CA ARG A 80 13.23 0.40 -3.38
C ARG A 80 14.54 0.85 -4.02
N ARG A 81 14.50 1.24 -5.30
CA ARG A 81 15.68 1.71 -6.06
C ARG A 81 16.23 3.01 -5.48
N HIS A 82 15.36 3.93 -5.08
CA HIS A 82 15.78 5.20 -4.49
C HIS A 82 16.47 5.03 -3.13
N LEU A 83 15.98 4.10 -2.31
CA LEU A 83 16.63 3.67 -1.06
C LEU A 83 17.99 3.00 -1.31
N ALA A 84 18.15 2.27 -2.42
CA ALA A 84 19.43 1.73 -2.87
C ALA A 84 20.38 2.80 -3.43
N GLY A 85 19.99 4.08 -3.41
CA GLY A 85 20.79 5.21 -3.90
C GLY A 85 20.63 5.49 -5.40
N GLU A 86 19.79 4.73 -6.10
CA GLU A 86 19.49 5.00 -7.50
C GLU A 86 18.63 6.27 -7.64
N ARG A 87 18.73 6.93 -8.78
CA ARG A 87 17.96 8.15 -9.06
C ARG A 87 17.30 8.02 -10.43
N PRO A 88 16.11 8.62 -10.63
CA PRO A 88 15.40 8.50 -11.89
C PRO A 88 16.14 9.26 -12.99
N ARG A 89 16.83 8.52 -13.84
CA ARG A 89 17.60 9.05 -14.97
C ARG A 89 17.16 8.31 -16.23
N ARG A 90 16.85 9.06 -17.30
CA ARG A 90 16.72 8.45 -18.64
C ARG A 90 18.09 7.90 -19.02
N VAL A 91 18.20 6.58 -19.10
CA VAL A 91 19.46 5.93 -19.48
C VAL A 91 19.66 6.12 -20.99
N PRO A 92 20.72 6.82 -21.43
CA PRO A 92 21.02 6.93 -22.85
C PRO A 92 21.22 5.53 -23.44
N TRP A 93 20.75 5.29 -24.66
CA TRP A 93 20.83 3.96 -25.28
C TRP A 93 22.28 3.42 -25.33
N LEU A 94 23.27 4.31 -25.50
CA LEU A 94 24.71 3.98 -25.44
C LEU A 94 25.15 3.49 -24.06
N ALA A 95 24.65 4.08 -22.98
CA ALA A 95 24.94 3.63 -21.62
C ALA A 95 24.28 2.28 -21.32
N ARG A 96 23.20 1.94 -22.01
CA ARG A 96 22.51 0.64 -21.91
C ARG A 96 23.33 -0.51 -22.53
N LEU A 97 24.19 -0.20 -23.51
CA LEU A 97 25.14 -1.14 -24.11
C LEU A 97 26.43 -1.28 -23.28
N ALA A 98 26.77 -0.26 -22.50
CA ALA A 98 27.93 -0.26 -21.60
C ALA A 98 27.59 -0.73 -20.18
N ALA A 99 26.31 -0.94 -19.88
CA ALA A 99 25.88 -1.50 -18.61
C ALA A 99 26.43 -2.93 -18.48
N PRO A 100 26.89 -3.34 -17.29
CA PRO A 100 27.23 -4.74 -17.06
C PRO A 100 26.01 -5.60 -17.43
N GLU A 101 26.27 -6.78 -18.02
CA GLU A 101 25.25 -7.78 -18.32
C GLU A 101 24.23 -7.82 -17.18
N PRO A 102 22.90 -7.75 -17.48
CA PRO A 102 21.89 -7.79 -16.44
C PRO A 102 22.20 -8.99 -15.56
N VAL A 103 22.38 -8.74 -14.26
CA VAL A 103 22.64 -9.79 -13.28
C VAL A 103 21.56 -10.84 -13.49
N THR A 104 21.95 -12.00 -14.01
CA THR A 104 21.02 -13.10 -14.20
C THR A 104 20.42 -13.38 -12.83
N PRO A 105 19.09 -13.24 -12.67
CA PRO A 105 18.47 -13.50 -11.38
C PRO A 105 18.82 -14.93 -10.96
N ALA A 106 19.02 -15.11 -9.66
CA ALA A 106 19.37 -16.42 -9.12
C ALA A 106 18.33 -17.47 -9.56
N PRO A 107 18.73 -18.73 -9.84
CA PRO A 107 17.82 -19.76 -10.35
C PRO A 107 16.53 -19.91 -9.54
N GLU A 108 16.60 -19.73 -8.22
CA GLU A 108 15.48 -19.82 -7.29
C GLU A 108 14.42 -18.73 -7.57
N VAL A 109 14.86 -17.51 -7.90
CA VAL A 109 13.99 -16.39 -8.28
C VAL A 109 13.30 -16.71 -9.61
N VAL A 110 14.04 -17.26 -10.57
CA VAL A 110 13.48 -17.65 -11.89
C VAL A 110 12.44 -18.76 -11.74
N ASP A 111 12.72 -19.76 -10.91
CA ASP A 111 11.81 -20.88 -10.69
C ASP A 111 10.53 -20.46 -9.96
N THR A 112 10.65 -19.56 -8.98
CA THR A 112 9.51 -18.94 -8.29
C THR A 112 8.66 -18.14 -9.26
N LEU A 113 9.28 -17.28 -10.06
CA LEU A 113 8.59 -16.48 -11.08
C LEU A 113 7.85 -17.37 -12.08
N ARG A 114 8.50 -18.42 -12.61
CA ARG A 114 7.88 -19.38 -13.54
C ARG A 114 6.71 -20.14 -12.91
N ARG A 115 6.76 -20.42 -11.61
CA ARG A 115 5.69 -21.11 -10.89
C ARG A 115 4.47 -20.19 -10.77
N LEU A 116 4.66 -18.96 -10.31
CA LEU A 116 3.58 -17.98 -10.11
C LEU A 116 2.93 -17.59 -11.44
N LEU A 117 3.71 -17.39 -12.51
CA LEU A 117 3.17 -17.11 -13.85
C LEU A 117 2.33 -18.28 -14.39
N ARG A 118 2.73 -19.53 -14.13
CA ARG A 118 1.93 -20.72 -14.48
C ARG A 118 0.63 -20.82 -13.67
N ALA A 119 0.59 -20.22 -12.50
CA ALA A 119 -0.61 -20.09 -11.67
C ALA A 119 -1.45 -18.85 -12.02
N GLU A 120 -1.23 -18.24 -13.19
CA GLU A 120 -1.94 -17.06 -13.71
C GLU A 120 -1.83 -15.80 -12.83
N VAL A 121 -0.79 -15.72 -12.01
CA VAL A 121 -0.46 -14.50 -11.25
C VAL A 121 0.09 -13.44 -12.21
N PRO A 122 -0.36 -12.17 -12.14
CA PRO A 122 0.21 -11.06 -12.90
C PRO A 122 1.73 -10.94 -12.73
N ALA A 123 2.44 -10.58 -13.80
CA ALA A 123 3.90 -10.63 -13.82
C ALA A 123 4.60 -9.69 -12.83
N ASP A 124 4.00 -8.53 -12.56
CA ASP A 124 4.42 -7.56 -11.56
C ASP A 124 4.32 -8.14 -10.14
N VAL A 125 3.17 -8.72 -9.79
CA VAL A 125 2.96 -9.39 -8.50
C VAL A 125 3.91 -10.59 -8.37
N ALA A 126 3.99 -11.45 -9.39
CA ALA A 126 4.88 -12.61 -9.39
C ALA A 126 6.35 -12.22 -9.22
N ARG A 127 6.77 -11.09 -9.82
CA ARG A 127 8.12 -10.55 -9.66
C ARG A 127 8.39 -10.09 -8.24
N ALA A 128 7.44 -9.40 -7.60
CA ALA A 128 7.59 -8.94 -6.23
C ALA A 128 7.80 -10.11 -5.24
N TYR A 129 7.03 -11.19 -5.38
CA TYR A 129 7.21 -12.40 -4.57
C TYR A 129 8.54 -13.11 -4.82
N ALA A 130 8.94 -13.25 -6.10
CA ALA A 130 10.19 -13.89 -6.47
C ALA A 130 11.42 -13.11 -5.99
N ASP A 131 11.42 -11.78 -6.16
CA ASP A 131 12.51 -10.90 -5.70
C ASP A 131 12.62 -10.88 -4.17
N ALA A 132 11.50 -11.05 -3.46
CA ALA A 132 11.47 -11.13 -2.01
C ALA A 132 11.87 -12.52 -1.45
N GLY A 133 12.13 -13.50 -2.34
CA GLY A 133 12.42 -14.89 -1.98
C GLY A 133 11.29 -15.55 -1.20
N TRP A 134 10.05 -15.07 -1.35
CA TRP A 134 8.90 -15.66 -0.66
C TRP A 134 8.18 -16.62 -1.61
N ASP A 135 8.35 -17.91 -1.34
CA ASP A 135 7.82 -19.00 -2.16
C ASP A 135 6.91 -19.94 -1.34
N GLY A 136 6.47 -21.02 -1.98
CA GLY A 136 5.60 -22.03 -1.37
C GLY A 136 4.10 -21.77 -1.58
N ALA A 137 3.28 -22.68 -1.05
CA ALA A 137 1.83 -22.70 -1.27
C ALA A 137 1.14 -21.47 -0.65
N GLU A 138 1.63 -21.00 0.50
CA GLU A 138 1.12 -19.78 1.14
C GLU A 138 1.37 -18.56 0.25
N ALA A 139 2.61 -18.35 -0.20
CA ALA A 139 2.95 -17.23 -1.09
C ALA A 139 2.10 -17.22 -2.38
N GLU A 140 1.90 -18.40 -2.97
CA GLU A 140 1.04 -18.56 -4.14
C GLU A 140 -0.42 -18.18 -3.85
N GLU A 141 -0.92 -18.52 -2.66
CA GLU A 141 -2.28 -18.20 -2.27
C GLU A 141 -2.53 -16.68 -2.20
N TRP A 142 -1.59 -15.94 -1.58
CA TRP A 142 -1.61 -14.48 -1.51
C TRP A 142 -1.46 -13.86 -2.90
N ALA A 143 -0.52 -14.35 -3.70
CA ALA A 143 -0.23 -13.85 -5.03
C ALA A 143 -1.41 -14.05 -6.00
N ARG A 144 -2.09 -15.22 -5.96
CA ARG A 144 -3.30 -15.50 -6.76
C ARG A 144 -4.45 -14.55 -6.45
N ARG A 145 -4.52 -14.05 -5.21
CA ARG A 145 -5.50 -13.06 -4.77
C ARG A 145 -5.07 -11.62 -5.03
N ARG A 146 -3.93 -11.42 -5.71
CA ARG A 146 -3.37 -10.12 -6.09
C ARG A 146 -3.10 -9.20 -4.91
N VAL A 147 -2.79 -9.78 -3.75
CA VAL A 147 -2.27 -9.00 -2.62
C VAL A 147 -0.79 -8.76 -2.88
N ASP A 148 -0.34 -7.51 -2.75
CA ASP A 148 1.07 -7.16 -2.87
C ASP A 148 1.92 -7.94 -1.84
N GLN A 149 3.15 -8.28 -2.20
CA GLN A 149 4.05 -9.06 -1.36
C GLN A 149 4.32 -8.39 0.00
N GLY A 150 4.44 -7.06 0.03
CA GLY A 150 4.65 -6.30 1.26
C GLY A 150 3.41 -6.30 2.14
N ASP A 151 2.24 -6.01 1.55
CA ASP A 151 0.96 -6.05 2.24
C ASP A 151 0.65 -7.45 2.80
N ALA A 152 0.91 -8.49 2.02
CA ALA A 152 0.70 -9.88 2.44
C ALA A 152 1.54 -10.25 3.67
N ARG A 153 2.78 -9.75 3.81
CA ARG A 153 3.58 -9.98 5.02
C ARG A 153 2.99 -9.28 6.25
N VAL A 154 2.52 -8.05 6.08
CA VAL A 154 1.91 -7.29 7.18
C VAL A 154 0.60 -7.94 7.61
N PHE A 155 -0.28 -8.24 6.66
CA PHE A 155 -1.53 -8.93 6.93
C PHE A 155 -1.31 -10.29 7.61
N ARG A 156 -0.37 -11.10 7.13
CA ARG A 156 0.02 -12.36 7.78
C ARG A 156 0.48 -12.16 9.22
N ALA A 157 1.29 -11.13 9.49
CA ALA A 157 1.76 -10.82 10.83
C ALA A 157 0.63 -10.35 11.76
N LEU A 158 -0.40 -9.72 11.22
CA LEU A 158 -1.62 -9.32 11.93
C LEU A 158 -2.64 -10.45 12.09
N GLY A 159 -2.37 -11.65 11.54
CA GLY A 159 -3.24 -12.81 11.65
C GLY A 159 -4.32 -12.91 10.57
N PHE A 160 -4.26 -12.08 9.52
CA PHE A 160 -5.18 -12.21 8.37
C PHE A 160 -4.79 -13.41 7.51
N THR A 161 -5.81 -14.09 7.00
CA THR A 161 -5.69 -15.00 5.85
C THR A 161 -5.63 -14.21 4.54
N ALA A 162 -5.12 -14.83 3.48
CA ALA A 162 -5.10 -14.24 2.15
C ALA A 162 -6.49 -13.83 1.65
N ALA A 163 -7.52 -14.62 2.01
CA ALA A 163 -8.90 -14.34 1.65
C ALA A 163 -9.47 -13.13 2.39
N GLU A 164 -9.14 -12.94 3.67
CA GLU A 164 -9.60 -11.78 4.45
C GLU A 164 -8.92 -10.50 3.98
N ALA A 165 -7.62 -10.53 3.72
CA ALA A 165 -6.90 -9.39 3.17
C ALA A 165 -7.43 -8.97 1.80
N ALA A 166 -7.67 -9.94 0.91
CA ALA A 166 -8.27 -9.67 -0.39
C ALA A 166 -9.69 -9.08 -0.28
N ARG A 167 -10.46 -9.51 0.73
CA ARG A 167 -11.81 -8.99 1.00
C ARG A 167 -11.78 -7.57 1.59
N ALA A 168 -10.77 -7.26 2.41
CA ALA A 168 -10.55 -5.90 2.91
C ALA A 168 -10.31 -4.93 1.74
N GLY A 169 -9.59 -5.37 0.70
CA GLY A 169 -9.42 -4.61 -0.55
C GLY A 169 -8.62 -3.31 -0.39
N LEU A 170 -8.01 -3.09 0.77
CA LEU A 170 -7.19 -1.93 1.11
C LEU A 170 -5.75 -2.37 1.38
N PRO A 171 -4.75 -1.50 1.13
CA PRO A 171 -3.37 -1.74 1.54
C PRO A 171 -3.27 -1.97 3.05
N ALA A 172 -2.30 -2.78 3.49
CA ALA A 172 -2.19 -3.15 4.90
C ALA A 172 -1.93 -1.94 5.80
N VAL A 173 -1.20 -0.94 5.29
CA VAL A 173 -0.96 0.32 6.00
C VAL A 173 -2.25 1.10 6.27
N GLU A 174 -3.21 1.08 5.35
CA GLU A 174 -4.48 1.78 5.50
C GLU A 174 -5.37 1.07 6.53
N VAL A 175 -5.42 -0.26 6.49
CA VAL A 175 -6.07 -1.07 7.53
C VAL A 175 -5.42 -0.79 8.89
N MET A 176 -4.09 -0.79 8.98
CA MET A 176 -3.43 -0.48 10.25
C MET A 176 -3.74 0.93 10.75
N ALA A 177 -3.81 1.91 9.86
CA ALA A 177 -4.14 3.29 10.21
C ALA A 177 -5.57 3.41 10.74
N SER A 178 -6.55 2.76 10.11
CA SER A 178 -7.95 2.83 10.55
C SER A 178 -8.18 2.15 11.90
N TRP A 179 -7.40 1.12 12.22
CA TRP A 179 -7.51 0.35 13.45
C TRP A 179 -6.59 0.85 14.59
N TRP A 180 -5.76 1.85 14.32
CA TRP A 180 -4.81 2.37 15.28
C TRP A 180 -5.50 2.95 16.53
N GLY A 181 -5.22 2.35 17.68
CA GLY A 181 -5.78 2.79 18.97
C GLY A 181 -7.24 2.35 19.22
N ALA A 182 -7.89 1.68 18.27
CA ALA A 182 -9.24 1.14 18.45
C ALA A 182 -9.22 -0.18 19.24
N VAL A 183 -8.35 -1.10 18.84
CA VAL A 183 -8.14 -2.42 19.48
C VAL A 183 -6.65 -2.80 19.38
N PRO A 184 -6.15 -3.75 20.18
CA PRO A 184 -4.79 -4.27 20.04
C PRO A 184 -4.54 -4.83 18.62
N LEU A 185 -3.33 -4.67 18.09
CA LEU A 185 -2.99 -5.03 16.71
C LEU A 185 -3.24 -6.52 16.41
N GLU A 186 -3.02 -7.37 17.40
CA GLU A 186 -3.25 -8.81 17.34
C GLU A 186 -4.74 -9.20 17.22
N GLU A 187 -5.66 -8.29 17.54
CA GLU A 187 -7.11 -8.54 17.44
C GLU A 187 -7.72 -7.99 16.15
N VAL A 188 -6.99 -7.13 15.42
CA VAL A 188 -7.50 -6.43 14.23
C VAL A 188 -8.05 -7.39 13.19
N ALA A 189 -7.35 -8.49 12.91
CA ALA A 189 -7.84 -9.50 11.97
C ALA A 189 -9.19 -10.09 12.38
N ALA A 190 -9.35 -10.43 13.67
CA ALA A 190 -10.57 -11.04 14.18
C ALA A 190 -11.76 -10.07 14.13
N TRP A 191 -11.56 -8.80 14.50
CA TRP A 191 -12.60 -7.77 14.43
C TRP A 191 -12.97 -7.41 12.98
N CYS A 192 -11.98 -7.36 12.07
CA CYS A 192 -12.22 -7.24 10.62
C CYS A 192 -12.99 -8.44 10.06
N ALA A 193 -12.67 -9.67 10.50
CA ALA A 193 -13.35 -10.88 10.06
C ALA A 193 -14.81 -10.93 10.55
N ALA A 194 -15.09 -10.43 11.75
CA ALA A 194 -16.45 -10.17 12.24
C ALA A 194 -17.17 -9.04 11.45
N GLY A 195 -16.40 -8.29 10.66
CA GLY A 195 -16.84 -7.23 9.75
C GLY A 195 -17.15 -5.90 10.44
N LEU A 196 -16.75 -5.73 11.70
CA LEU A 196 -17.01 -4.50 12.45
C LEU A 196 -16.11 -3.37 11.96
N THR A 197 -16.58 -2.13 12.10
CA THR A 197 -15.70 -0.97 11.97
C THR A 197 -14.81 -0.84 13.20
N PRO A 198 -13.69 -0.08 13.12
CA PRO A 198 -12.84 0.17 14.29
C PRO A 198 -13.59 0.76 15.49
N GLU A 199 -14.55 1.65 15.24
CA GLU A 199 -15.36 2.31 16.27
C GLU A 199 -16.32 1.34 16.96
N GLU A 200 -17.00 0.49 16.18
CA GLU A 200 -17.89 -0.56 16.70
C GLU A 200 -17.09 -1.56 17.53
N ALA A 201 -15.93 -1.99 17.03
CA ALA A 201 -15.05 -2.93 17.71
C ALA A 201 -14.50 -2.36 19.02
N ALA A 202 -14.08 -1.08 19.04
CA ALA A 202 -13.62 -0.42 20.25
C ALA A 202 -14.73 -0.34 21.31
N GLY A 203 -15.96 0.02 20.91
CA GLY A 203 -17.11 0.07 21.81
C GLY A 203 -17.49 -1.30 22.38
N GLN A 204 -17.53 -2.33 21.54
CA GLN A 204 -17.83 -3.69 21.96
C GLN A 204 -16.73 -4.26 22.87
N ARG A 205 -15.47 -4.05 22.51
CA ARG A 205 -14.32 -4.44 23.35
C ARG A 205 -14.35 -3.76 24.72
N ALA A 206 -14.67 -2.47 24.78
CA ALA A 206 -14.81 -1.74 26.05
C ALA A 206 -15.92 -2.29 26.94
N SER A 207 -16.96 -2.88 26.33
CA SER A 207 -18.03 -3.59 27.05
C SER A 207 -17.70 -5.04 27.42
N GLY A 208 -16.47 -5.51 27.12
CA GLY A 208 -16.00 -6.86 27.43
C GLY A 208 -16.36 -7.93 26.40
N VAL A 209 -16.89 -7.54 25.23
CA VAL A 209 -17.23 -8.45 24.13
C VAL A 209 -15.96 -8.79 23.35
N THR A 210 -15.77 -10.07 23.03
CA THR A 210 -14.66 -10.52 22.17
C THR A 210 -15.06 -10.49 20.70
N ALA A 211 -14.07 -10.46 19.79
CA ALA A 211 -14.33 -10.51 18.35
C ALA A 211 -15.14 -11.73 17.91
N GLU A 212 -14.93 -12.89 18.56
CA GLU A 212 -15.68 -14.12 18.31
C GLU A 212 -17.16 -13.97 18.71
N GLN A 213 -17.42 -13.41 19.90
CA GLN A 213 -18.77 -13.12 20.35
C GLN A 213 -19.47 -12.11 19.44
N ALA A 214 -18.75 -11.07 19.01
CA ALA A 214 -19.26 -10.08 18.07
C ALA A 214 -19.63 -10.69 16.71
N ALA A 215 -18.80 -11.60 16.20
CA ALA A 215 -19.08 -12.33 14.95
C ALA A 215 -20.36 -13.17 15.06
N VAL A 216 -20.55 -13.88 16.18
CA VAL A 216 -21.77 -14.66 16.44
C VAL A 216 -23.01 -13.76 16.53
N LEU A 217 -22.93 -12.66 17.29
CA LEU A 217 -24.04 -11.72 17.43
C LEU A 217 -24.45 -11.13 16.08
N ARG A 218 -23.49 -10.82 15.22
CA ARG A 218 -23.76 -10.28 13.89
C ARG A 218 -24.40 -11.30 12.97
N ALA A 219 -23.91 -12.55 12.97
CA ALA A 219 -24.48 -13.63 12.18
C ALA A 219 -25.94 -13.94 12.56
N LEU A 220 -26.34 -13.70 13.81
CA LEU A 220 -27.72 -13.85 14.28
C LEU A 220 -28.62 -12.66 13.92
N SER A 221 -28.04 -11.53 13.52
CA SER A 221 -28.76 -10.29 13.17
C SER A 221 -28.98 -10.09 11.67
N THR A 222 -28.36 -10.93 10.84
CA THR A 222 -28.53 -11.05 9.37
C THR A 222 -29.52 -12.14 9.02
#